data_AF-A0A1F8YLE3-F1
#
_entry.id   AF-A0A1F8YLE3-F1
#
_cell.length_a   1.000
_cell.length_b   1.000
_cell.length_c   1.000
_cell.angle_alpha   90.00
_cell.angle_beta   90.00
_cell.angle_gamma   90.00
#
_symmetry.space_group_name_H-M   'P 1'
#
loop_
_entity.id
_entity.type
_entity.pdbx_description
1 polymer ?
#
loop_
_entity_poly.entity_id
_entity_poly.type
_entity_poly.pdbx_seq_one_letter_code
_entity_poly.pdbx_strand_id
1 'polypeptide(L)'
;LCISDTSDFGVLRILVSDVARARRVVMEKQLPARIDDVVAAEIDDVPGSLARVLKPFKESRVNVEYMYALAGGTSGKAVMVFRFSDNDRAIEILKRNHVRLLSADDFGILENPG
;
A
#
# COMPACT_ATOMS: atom_id res chain seq x y z
N LEU A 1 9.34 -9.63 -5.17
CA LEU A 1 9.83 -10.13 -6.47
C LEU A 1 9.47 -11.61 -6.52
N CYS A 2 8.52 -12.04 -7.36
CA CYS A 2 8.23 -13.46 -7.56
C CYS A 2 8.49 -13.80 -9.02
N ILE A 3 9.53 -14.60 -9.25
CA ILE A 3 9.63 -15.46 -10.43
C ILE A 3 8.80 -16.70 -10.09
N SER A 4 7.78 -17.00 -10.88
CA SER A 4 7.12 -18.29 -10.86
C SER A 4 6.82 -18.71 -12.28
N ASP A 5 7.36 -19.88 -12.59
CA ASP A 5 7.27 -20.66 -13.80
C ASP A 5 5.80 -20.79 -14.25
N THR A 6 5.54 -20.61 -15.55
CA THR A 6 4.22 -20.62 -16.22
C THR A 6 3.22 -19.50 -15.85
N SER A 7 3.36 -18.34 -16.50
CA SER A 7 2.25 -17.48 -16.94
C SER A 7 2.84 -16.42 -17.89
N ASP A 8 2.28 -16.27 -19.09
CA ASP A 8 2.80 -15.40 -20.18
C ASP A 8 3.00 -13.91 -19.83
N PHE A 9 2.66 -13.48 -18.60
CA PHE A 9 2.82 -12.10 -18.12
C PHE A 9 3.11 -12.05 -16.62
N GLY A 10 4.13 -11.26 -16.22
CA GLY A 10 4.40 -10.90 -14.83
C GLY A 10 3.80 -9.54 -14.49
N VAL A 11 3.10 -9.43 -13.35
CA VAL A 11 2.57 -8.14 -12.87
C VAL A 11 3.60 -7.49 -11.95
N LEU A 12 4.29 -6.47 -12.47
CA LEU A 12 5.18 -5.65 -11.68
C LEU A 12 4.38 -4.55 -10.95
N ARG A 13 4.41 -4.57 -9.61
CA ARG A 13 3.85 -3.50 -8.77
C ARG A 13 4.99 -2.69 -8.19
N ILE A 14 4.98 -1.38 -8.42
CA ILE A 14 6.01 -0.45 -7.96
C ILE A 14 5.30 0.70 -7.23
N LEU A 15 5.77 1.01 -6.03
CA LEU A 15 5.45 2.27 -5.36
C LEU A 15 6.36 3.35 -5.94
N VAL A 16 5.78 4.38 -6.55
CA VAL A 16 6.52 5.45 -7.22
C VAL A 16 6.31 6.77 -6.49
N SER A 17 7.39 7.57 -6.44
CA SER A 17 7.40 8.95 -5.96
C SER A 17 6.43 9.84 -6.70
N ASP A 18 6.51 9.79 -8.03
CA ASP A 18 5.78 10.65 -8.94
C ASP A 18 4.93 9.76 -9.86
N VAL A 19 3.65 9.61 -9.51
CA VAL A 19 2.68 8.84 -10.30
C VAL A 19 2.51 9.44 -11.70
N ALA A 20 2.57 10.77 -11.84
CA ALA A 20 2.37 11.44 -13.12
C ALA A 20 3.55 11.19 -14.09
N ARG A 21 4.78 11.27 -13.58
CA ARG A 21 6.00 10.95 -14.35
C ARG A 21 6.10 9.47 -14.66
N ALA A 22 5.82 8.60 -13.69
CA ALA A 22 5.80 7.16 -13.91
C ALA A 22 4.77 6.78 -14.99
N ARG A 23 3.55 7.35 -14.92
CA ARG A 23 2.53 7.16 -15.94
C ARG A 23 3.00 7.62 -17.32
N ARG A 24 3.66 8.77 -17.41
CA ARG A 24 4.19 9.29 -18.68
C ARG A 24 5.21 8.34 -19.30
N VAL A 25 6.22 7.91 -18.53
CA VAL A 25 7.26 6.99 -19.00
C VAL A 25 6.65 5.65 -19.44
N VAL A 26 5.69 5.14 -18.68
CA VAL A 26 5.02 3.87 -18.98
C VAL A 26 4.17 3.98 -20.25
N MET A 27 3.45 5.10 -20.44
CA MET A 27 2.70 5.38 -21.67
C MET A 27 3.62 5.55 -22.88
N GLU A 28 4.75 6.24 -22.74
CA GLU A 28 5.77 6.38 -23.80
C GLU A 28 6.34 5.02 -24.21
N LYS A 29 6.50 4.10 -23.25
CA LYS A 29 6.97 2.73 -23.50
C LYS A 29 5.87 1.79 -23.99
N GLN A 30 4.63 2.26 -24.17
CA GLN A 30 3.46 1.47 -24.58
C GLN A 30 3.23 0.24 -23.69
N LEU A 31 3.60 0.34 -22.41
CA LEU A 31 3.42 -0.73 -21.44
C LEU A 31 2.02 -0.60 -20.82
N PRO A 32 1.19 -1.66 -20.80
CA PRO A 32 -0.08 -1.63 -20.11
C PRO A 32 0.15 -1.52 -18.61
N ALA A 33 -0.28 -0.41 -18.00
CA ALA A 33 -0.21 -0.22 -16.56
C ALA A 33 -1.54 0.21 -15.98
N ARG A 34 -1.76 -0.21 -14.74
CA ARG A 34 -2.88 0.21 -13.90
C ARG A 34 -2.33 0.98 -12.72
N ILE A 35 -3.00 2.08 -12.39
CA ILE A 35 -2.75 2.82 -11.16
C ILE A 35 -3.85 2.38 -10.19
N ASP A 36 -3.43 1.82 -9.06
CA ASP A 36 -4.31 1.40 -7.99
C ASP A 36 -3.97 2.21 -6.73
N ASP A 37 -4.97 2.86 -6.15
CA ASP A 37 -4.79 3.56 -4.88
C ASP A 37 -4.57 2.56 -3.75
N VAL A 38 -3.66 2.84 -2.83
CA VAL A 38 -3.40 1.97 -1.69
C VAL A 38 -3.33 2.79 -0.41
N VAL A 39 -3.64 2.15 0.70
CA VAL A 39 -3.63 2.74 2.03
C VAL A 39 -2.47 2.15 2.80
N ALA A 40 -1.53 3.00 3.18
CA ALA A 40 -0.45 2.61 4.05
C ALA A 40 -0.79 2.89 5.52
N ALA A 41 -0.50 1.92 6.38
CA ALA A 41 -0.70 2.01 7.81
C ALA A 41 0.55 1.53 8.55
N GLU A 42 0.93 2.27 9.58
CA GLU A 42 1.96 1.89 10.54
C GLU A 42 1.31 1.06 11.64
N ILE A 43 1.88 -0.11 11.91
CA ILE A 43 1.43 -1.05 12.95
C ILE A 43 2.61 -1.41 13.84
N ASP A 44 2.33 -1.81 15.09
CA ASP A 44 3.40 -2.30 15.96
C ASP A 44 3.90 -3.66 15.46
N ASP A 45 5.23 -3.86 15.46
CA ASP A 45 5.86 -5.13 15.04
C ASP A 45 5.79 -6.19 16.16
N VAL A 46 4.55 -6.50 16.58
CA VAL A 46 4.25 -7.51 17.58
C VAL A 46 3.15 -8.46 17.08
N PRO A 47 3.18 -9.74 17.49
CA PRO A 47 2.16 -10.70 17.12
C PRO A 47 0.74 -10.21 17.47
N GLY A 48 -0.16 -10.26 16.50
CA GLY A 48 -1.56 -9.87 16.67
C GLY A 48 -1.87 -8.40 16.37
N SER A 49 -0.89 -7.53 16.11
CA SER A 49 -1.14 -6.14 15.68
C SER A 49 -1.99 -6.07 14.40
N LEU A 50 -1.64 -6.87 13.41
CA LEU A 50 -2.41 -6.97 12.16
C LEU A 50 -3.85 -7.42 12.42
N ALA A 51 -4.06 -8.39 13.32
CA ALA A 51 -5.40 -8.85 13.67
C ALA A 51 -6.23 -7.73 14.34
N ARG A 52 -5.61 -6.86 15.15
CA ARG A 52 -6.28 -5.69 15.74
C ARG A 52 -6.68 -4.67 14.68
N VAL A 53 -5.83 -4.44 13.68
CA VAL A 53 -6.09 -3.51 12.57
C VAL A 53 -7.19 -4.04 11.65
N LEU A 54 -7.27 -5.36 11.46
CA LEU A 54 -8.30 -6.01 10.63
C LEU A 54 -9.63 -6.23 11.35
N LYS A 55 -9.65 -6.25 12.69
CA LYS A 55 -10.86 -6.50 13.48
C LYS A 55 -12.02 -5.55 13.15
N PRO A 56 -11.82 -4.22 13.01
CA PRO A 56 -12.86 -3.28 12.62
C PRO A 56 -13.44 -3.56 11.23
N PHE A 57 -12.66 -4.19 10.34
CA PHE A 57 -13.11 -4.50 9.00
C PHE A 57 -14.07 -5.67 8.93
N LYS A 58 -14.03 -6.57 9.92
CA LYS A 58 -14.88 -7.78 9.97
C LYS A 58 -16.37 -7.47 10.01
N GLU A 59 -16.75 -6.36 10.63
CA GLU A 59 -18.14 -5.88 10.71
C GLU A 59 -18.45 -4.81 9.66
N SER A 60 -17.41 -4.32 8.98
CA SER A 60 -17.55 -3.40 7.86
C SER A 60 -17.80 -4.17 6.57
N ARG A 61 -18.50 -3.56 5.60
CA ARG A 61 -18.60 -4.11 4.23
C ARG A 61 -17.34 -3.86 3.38
N VAL A 62 -16.21 -3.54 4.01
CA VAL A 62 -14.95 -3.20 3.33
C VAL A 62 -13.99 -4.39 3.44
N ASN A 63 -13.72 -5.03 2.31
CA ASN A 63 -12.77 -6.13 2.20
C ASN A 63 -11.36 -5.65 1.85
N VAL A 64 -10.35 -6.34 2.39
CA VAL A 64 -8.95 -6.23 1.95
C VAL A 64 -8.78 -7.08 0.69
N GLU A 65 -8.43 -6.45 -0.43
CA GLU A 65 -8.16 -7.16 -1.69
C GLU A 65 -6.78 -7.80 -1.66
N TYR A 66 -5.78 -7.05 -1.21
CA TYR A 66 -4.42 -7.53 -1.00
C TYR A 66 -3.69 -6.62 -0.02
N MET A 67 -2.65 -7.14 0.61
CA MET A 67 -1.79 -6.39 1.50
C MET A 67 -0.35 -6.87 1.39
N TYR A 68 0.60 -5.98 1.68
CA TYR A 68 2.02 -6.31 1.74
C TYR A 68 2.69 -5.53 2.87
N ALA A 69 3.66 -6.18 3.52
CA ALA A 69 4.50 -5.53 4.51
C ALA A 69 5.71 -4.89 3.81
N LEU A 70 6.00 -3.64 4.13
CA LEU A 70 7.22 -2.98 3.74
C LEU A 70 8.21 -3.04 4.91
N ALA A 71 9.34 -3.71 4.70
CA ALA A 71 10.44 -3.75 5.66
C ALA A 71 11.17 -2.39 5.62
N GLY A 72 10.81 -1.49 6.52
CA GLY A 72 11.40 -0.14 6.59
C GLY A 72 10.89 0.72 7.73
N GLY A 73 10.20 0.15 8.71
CA GLY A 73 9.71 0.92 9.85
C GLY A 73 10.84 1.27 10.82
N THR A 74 10.68 2.43 11.47
CA THR A 74 11.47 2.81 12.65
C THR A 74 11.42 1.71 13.72
N SER A 75 12.50 1.53 14.49
CA SER A 75 12.65 0.46 15.49
C SER A 75 11.35 0.15 16.26
N GLY A 76 10.80 -1.06 16.09
CA GLY A 76 9.59 -1.54 16.76
C GLY A 76 8.27 -1.36 16.00
N LYS A 77 8.27 -0.76 14.81
CA LYS A 77 7.08 -0.58 13.98
C LYS A 77 7.24 -1.22 12.60
N ALA A 78 6.15 -1.76 12.07
CA ALA A 78 6.05 -2.31 10.73
C ALA A 78 5.12 -1.45 9.87
N VAL A 79 5.49 -1.26 8.61
CA VAL A 79 4.63 -0.55 7.65
C VAL A 79 3.89 -1.59 6.82
N MET A 80 2.57 -1.48 6.79
CA MET A 80 1.72 -2.33 5.98
C MET A 80 0.96 -1.50 4.97
N VAL A 81 0.99 -1.95 3.72
CA VAL A 81 0.22 -1.35 2.65
C VAL A 81 -0.93 -2.27 2.31
N PHE A 82 -2.13 -1.71 2.31
CA PHE A 82 -3.39 -2.39 2.08
C PHE A 82 -4.06 -1.80 0.86
N ARG A 83 -4.59 -2.67 0.00
CA ARG A 83 -5.63 -2.30 -0.95
C ARG A 83 -6.95 -2.78 -0.39
N PHE A 84 -7.88 -1.85 -0.21
CA PHE A 84 -9.25 -2.18 0.14
C PHE A 84 -10.15 -2.06 -1.08
N SER A 85 -11.26 -2.78 -1.04
CA SER A 85 -12.37 -2.63 -1.99
C SER A 85 -12.94 -1.20 -2.00
N ASP A 86 -12.87 -0.49 -0.86
CA ASP A 86 -13.22 0.91 -0.69
C ASP A 86 -12.19 1.57 0.23
N ASN A 87 -11.22 2.27 -0.37
CA ASN A 87 -10.12 2.89 0.36
C ASN A 87 -10.59 4.07 1.22
N ASP A 88 -11.56 4.86 0.76
CA ASP A 88 -12.06 6.03 1.50
C ASP A 88 -12.70 5.58 2.83
N ARG A 89 -13.56 4.56 2.75
CA ARG A 89 -14.20 3.99 3.92
C ARG A 89 -13.22 3.26 4.83
N ALA A 90 -12.21 2.60 4.26
CA ALA A 90 -11.13 2.00 5.03
C ALA A 90 -10.33 3.03 5.82
N ILE A 91 -9.99 4.17 5.20
CA ILE A 91 -9.28 5.29 5.84
C ILE A 91 -10.09 5.81 7.02
N GLU A 92 -11.40 5.99 6.88
CA GLU A 92 -12.25 6.42 7.99
C GLU A 92 -12.23 5.43 9.16
N ILE A 93 -12.36 4.13 8.86
CA ILE A 93 -12.33 3.06 9.88
C ILE A 93 -10.98 3.06 10.60
N LEU A 94 -9.87 3.12 9.85
CA LEU A 94 -8.51 3.13 10.41
C LEU A 94 -8.27 4.35 11.29
N LYS A 95 -8.67 5.54 10.85
CA LYS A 95 -8.56 6.78 11.63
C LYS A 95 -9.37 6.72 12.92
N ARG A 96 -10.60 6.18 12.88
CA ARG A 96 -11.44 5.99 14.07
C ARG A 96 -10.85 5.01 15.07
N ASN A 97 -10.04 4.05 14.61
CA ASN A 97 -9.35 3.07 15.45
C ASN A 97 -7.93 3.50 15.84
N HIS A 98 -7.59 4.78 15.69
CA HIS A 98 -6.28 5.35 16.02
C HIS A 98 -5.09 4.68 15.30
N VAL A 99 -5.33 4.08 14.13
CA VAL A 99 -4.26 3.56 13.29
C VAL A 99 -3.59 4.73 12.58
N ARG A 100 -2.25 4.80 12.68
CA ARG A 100 -1.48 5.84 11.99
C ARG A 100 -1.38 5.48 10.52
N LEU A 101 -2.02 6.29 9.69
CA LEU A 101 -1.90 6.19 8.24
C LEU A 101 -0.65 6.95 7.78
N LEU A 102 0.06 6.36 6.84
CA LEU A 102 1.25 6.95 6.23
C LEU A 102 0.87 7.57 4.89
N SER A 103 1.39 8.77 4.66
CA SER A 103 1.25 9.50 3.41
C SER A 103 2.44 9.25 2.49
N ALA A 104 2.35 9.66 1.23
CA ALA A 104 3.48 9.62 0.29
C ALA A 104 4.74 10.28 0.87
N ASP A 105 4.58 11.35 1.65
CA ASP A 105 5.66 12.04 2.37
C ASP A 105 6.42 11.12 3.34
N ASP A 106 5.70 10.28 4.09
CA ASP A 106 6.30 9.38 5.09
C ASP A 106 7.16 8.26 4.43
N PHE A 107 6.89 7.93 3.17
CA PHE A 107 7.67 6.95 2.41
C PHE A 107 8.95 7.52 1.78
N GLY A 108 9.25 8.82 1.96
CA GLY A 108 10.36 9.47 1.25
C GLY A 108 10.15 9.48 -0.27
N ILE A 109 8.89 9.40 -0.69
CA ILE A 109 8.41 9.37 -2.08
C ILE A 109 8.28 10.82 -2.62
N LEU A 110 8.64 11.84 -1.82
CA LEU A 110 8.82 13.19 -2.32
C LEU A 110 10.20 13.41 -2.96
N GLU A 111 10.15 14.14 -4.06
CA GLU A 111 11.25 14.63 -4.88
C GLU A 111 12.48 15.04 -4.08
N ASN A 112 13.68 14.65 -4.54
CA ASN A 112 14.79 15.58 -4.50
C ASN A 112 14.49 16.63 -5.58
N PRO A 113 14.20 17.91 -5.23
CA PRO A 113 14.27 18.98 -6.20
C PRO A 113 15.75 19.28 -6.40
N GLY A 114 16.35 18.65 -7.40
CA GLY A 114 17.67 18.96 -7.92
C GLY A 114 17.54 19.48 -9.33
#